data_AF-A0AAN0XUY7-F1
#
_entry.id   AF-A0AAN0XUY7-F1
#
_cell.length_a   1.000
_cell.length_b   1.000
_cell.length_c   1.000
_cell.angle_alpha   90.00
_cell.angle_beta   90.00
_cell.angle_gamma   90.00
#
_symmetry.space_group_name_H-M   'P 1'
#
loop_
_entity.id
_entity.type
_entity.pdbx_description
1 polymer ?
#
loop_
_entity_poly.entity_id
_entity_poly.type
_entity_poly.pdbx_seq_one_letter_code
_entity_poly.pdbx_strand_id
1 'polypeptide(L)'
;MKIRTIELITSKLGAPERETKKAFAWNITSGFGIVVQQDQPRDDEYAIVWLPYNDDLDAISSIEKAVYPPEKGRHSNTYASPGLAKGEAAVRLKINNQYELDELNRYLFEF
;
A
#
# COMPACT_ATOMS: atom_id res chain seq x y z
N MET A 1 -13.24 1.36 -4.56
CA MET A 1 -11.89 1.93 -4.41
C MET A 1 -10.78 0.89 -4.30
N LYS A 2 -10.97 -0.22 -3.57
CA LYS A 2 -10.04 -1.35 -3.55
C LYS A 2 -9.74 -1.88 -4.97
N ILE A 3 -10.78 -2.15 -5.77
CA ILE A 3 -10.62 -2.64 -7.15
C ILE A 3 -9.82 -1.63 -7.98
N ARG A 4 -10.23 -0.36 -7.99
CA ARG A 4 -9.52 0.71 -8.72
C ARG A 4 -8.06 0.88 -8.30
N THR A 5 -7.77 0.71 -7.01
CA THR A 5 -6.38 0.80 -6.50
C THR A 5 -5.54 -0.36 -7.02
N ILE A 6 -6.09 -1.58 -7.02
CA ILE A 6 -5.44 -2.77 -7.58
C ILE A 6 -5.23 -2.59 -9.09
N GLU A 7 -6.26 -2.14 -9.82
CA GLU A 7 -6.19 -1.89 -11.27
C GLU A 7 -5.12 -0.85 -11.61
N LEU A 8 -5.08 0.28 -10.87
CA LEU A 8 -4.06 1.31 -11.04
C LEU A 8 -2.66 0.71 -10.90
N ILE A 9 -2.38 0.08 -9.76
CA ILE A 9 -1.03 -0.45 -9.48
C ILE A 9 -0.68 -1.53 -10.52
N THR A 10 -1.63 -2.40 -10.88
CA THR A 10 -1.44 -3.42 -11.91
C THR A 10 -1.15 -2.81 -13.28
N SER A 11 -1.80 -1.70 -13.63
CA SER A 11 -1.54 -1.00 -14.89
C SER A 11 -0.13 -0.40 -14.98
N LYS A 12 0.48 -0.08 -13.83
CA LYS A 12 1.81 0.53 -13.73
C LYS A 12 2.93 -0.50 -13.59
N LEU A 13 2.70 -1.55 -12.81
CA LEU A 13 3.72 -2.54 -12.44
C LEU A 13 3.51 -3.93 -13.06
N GLY A 14 2.39 -4.16 -13.75
CA GLY A 14 1.98 -5.48 -14.19
C GLY A 14 1.32 -6.30 -13.08
N ALA A 15 1.23 -7.62 -13.30
CA ALA A 15 0.60 -8.53 -12.35
C ALA A 15 1.30 -8.50 -10.98
N PRO A 16 0.57 -8.72 -9.88
CA PRO A 16 1.15 -8.81 -8.53
C PRO A 16 2.15 -9.97 -8.46
N GLU A 17 3.29 -9.69 -7.83
CA GLU A 17 4.32 -10.72 -7.51
C GLU A 17 3.78 -11.76 -6.52
N ARG A 18 2.85 -11.32 -5.67
CA ARG A 18 2.16 -12.20 -4.73
C ARG A 18 0.69 -11.83 -4.63
N GLU A 19 -0.14 -12.80 -4.92
CA GLU A 19 -1.59 -12.74 -4.71
C GLU A 19 -2.00 -13.81 -3.70
N THR A 20 -2.74 -13.39 -2.69
CA THR A 20 -3.33 -14.26 -1.67
C THR A 20 -4.78 -13.87 -1.49
N LYS A 21 -5.59 -14.72 -0.85
CA LYS A 21 -6.98 -14.37 -0.47
C LYS A 21 -7.13 -13.08 0.36
N LYS A 22 -6.04 -12.56 0.92
CA LYS A 22 -6.04 -11.42 1.85
C LYS A 22 -5.32 -10.20 1.30
N ALA A 23 -4.52 -10.33 0.26
CA ALA A 23 -3.67 -9.24 -0.19
C ALA A 23 -3.08 -9.49 -1.56
N PHE A 24 -2.89 -8.38 -2.28
CA PHE A 24 -2.08 -8.27 -3.48
C PHE A 24 -0.81 -7.49 -3.15
N ALA A 25 0.33 -7.94 -3.65
CA ALA A 25 1.62 -7.31 -3.40
C ALA A 25 2.44 -7.15 -4.68
N TRP A 26 3.09 -6.00 -4.79
CA TRP A 26 4.01 -5.64 -5.86
C TRP A 26 5.33 -5.15 -5.28
N ASN A 27 6.40 -5.28 -6.05
CA ASN A 27 7.70 -4.72 -5.74
C ASN A 27 7.98 -3.57 -6.71
N ILE A 28 8.21 -2.36 -6.19
CA ILE A 28 8.69 -1.25 -7.02
C ILE A 28 10.21 -1.35 -7.18
N THR A 29 10.91 -1.61 -6.07
CA THR A 29 12.36 -1.84 -6.05
C THR A 29 12.71 -2.99 -5.11
N SER A 30 14.00 -3.33 -5.01
CA SER A 30 14.50 -4.30 -4.03
C SER A 30 14.30 -3.87 -2.56
N GLY A 31 14.04 -2.58 -2.30
CA GLY A 31 13.81 -2.03 -0.97
C GLY A 31 12.39 -1.51 -0.73
N PHE A 32 11.52 -1.50 -1.75
CA PHE A 32 10.21 -0.87 -1.66
C PHE A 32 9.11 -1.73 -2.29
N GLY A 33 8.23 -2.27 -1.45
CA GLY A 33 7.06 -3.05 -1.85
C GLY A 33 5.75 -2.37 -1.47
N ILE A 34 4.71 -2.59 -2.28
CA ILE A 34 3.34 -2.11 -2.02
C ILE A 34 2.47 -3.32 -1.72
N VAL A 35 1.59 -3.21 -0.73
CA VAL A 35 0.59 -4.25 -0.45
C VAL A 35 -0.80 -3.63 -0.32
N VAL A 36 -1.75 -4.12 -1.13
CA VAL A 36 -3.17 -3.76 -1.01
C VAL A 36 -3.90 -4.91 -0.33
N GLN A 37 -4.65 -4.61 0.74
CA GLN A 37 -5.48 -5.64 1.39
C GLN A 37 -6.69 -5.99 0.54
N GLN A 38 -7.02 -7.27 0.52
CA GLN A 38 -8.19 -7.82 -0.16
C GLN A 38 -9.30 -8.18 0.82
N ASP A 39 -8.94 -8.70 2.00
CA ASP A 39 -9.88 -9.18 3.02
C ASP A 39 -10.50 -8.04 3.84
N GLN A 40 -9.90 -6.85 3.82
CA GLN A 40 -10.45 -5.63 4.40
C GLN A 40 -10.20 -4.39 3.50
N PRO A 41 -11.18 -3.48 3.35
CA PRO A 41 -12.59 -3.65 3.73
C PRO A 41 -13.26 -4.80 2.96
N ARG A 42 -14.40 -5.30 3.46
CA ARG A 42 -15.14 -6.39 2.79
C ARG A 42 -15.61 -5.94 1.41
N ASP A 43 -16.23 -4.77 1.36
CA ASP A 43 -16.74 -4.15 0.16
C ASP A 43 -15.69 -3.27 -0.53
N ASP A 44 -16.07 -2.67 -1.66
CA ASP A 44 -15.20 -1.79 -2.43
C ASP A 44 -15.26 -0.31 -1.95
N GLU A 45 -15.59 -0.06 -0.68
CA GLU A 45 -15.76 1.30 -0.14
C GLU A 45 -14.47 2.13 -0.10
N TYR A 46 -13.37 1.53 0.36
CA TYR A 46 -12.03 2.13 0.39
C TYR A 46 -10.98 1.06 0.10
N ALA A 47 -9.73 1.46 -0.08
CA ALA A 47 -8.59 0.54 -0.13
C ALA A 47 -7.71 0.73 1.11
N ILE A 48 -7.13 -0.37 1.61
CA ILE A 48 -6.03 -0.30 2.58
C ILE A 48 -4.74 -0.64 1.84
N VAL A 49 -3.81 0.31 1.83
CA VAL A 49 -2.50 0.18 1.19
C VAL A 49 -1.41 0.25 2.25
N TRP A 50 -0.42 -0.63 2.16
CA TRP A 50 0.75 -0.66 3.03
C TRP A 50 1.99 -0.32 2.23
N LEU A 51 2.79 0.59 2.81
CA LEU A 51 4.06 1.06 2.26
C LEU A 51 5.14 1.05 3.35
N PRO A 52 6.43 0.90 2.98
CA PRO A 52 7.53 1.23 3.87
C PRO A 52 7.40 2.67 4.36
N TYR A 53 7.77 2.91 5.61
CA TYR A 53 7.86 4.29 6.12
C TYR A 53 9.04 5.01 5.47
N ASN A 54 8.83 6.25 5.04
CA ASN A 54 9.89 7.19 4.68
C ASN A 54 9.42 8.64 5.00
N ASP A 55 10.35 9.59 4.96
CA ASP A 55 10.08 11.00 5.26
C ASP A 55 9.26 11.69 4.16
N ASP A 56 9.26 11.14 2.93
CA ASP A 56 8.53 11.69 1.79
C ASP A 56 7.01 11.48 1.88
N LEU A 57 6.54 10.66 2.83
CA LEU A 57 5.11 10.42 3.04
C LEU A 57 4.35 11.68 3.43
N ASP A 58 5.01 12.76 3.84
CA ASP A 58 4.36 14.06 4.05
C ASP A 58 3.79 14.65 2.76
N ALA A 59 4.31 14.26 1.59
CA ALA A 59 3.81 14.70 0.28
C ALA A 59 2.36 14.27 0.01
N ILE A 60 1.90 13.18 0.62
CA ILE A 60 0.53 12.66 0.44
C ILE A 60 -0.44 13.10 1.54
N SER A 61 -0.48 14.40 1.83
CA SER A 61 -1.19 15.00 2.96
C SER A 61 -2.71 14.75 3.02
N SER A 62 -3.38 14.48 1.89
CA SER A 62 -4.84 14.31 1.89
C SER A 62 -5.31 12.93 2.34
N ILE A 63 -4.41 11.95 2.32
CA ILE A 63 -4.71 10.54 2.59
C ILE A 63 -4.64 10.29 4.10
N GLU A 64 -5.60 9.56 4.66
CA GLU A 64 -5.51 9.09 6.05
C GLU A 64 -4.34 8.10 6.20
N LYS A 65 -3.43 8.38 7.14
CA LYS A 65 -2.22 7.59 7.40
C LYS A 65 -2.20 7.10 8.84
N ALA A 66 -1.74 5.88 9.03
CA ALA A 66 -1.37 5.36 10.34
C ALA A 66 0.04 4.79 10.27
N VAL A 67 0.96 5.35 11.07
CA VAL A 67 2.34 4.85 11.19
C VAL A 67 2.36 3.65 12.15
N TYR A 68 3.02 2.59 11.71
CA TYR A 68 3.27 1.37 12.47
C TYR A 68 4.77 1.26 12.74
N PRO A 69 5.22 1.52 13.97
CA PRO A 69 6.63 1.37 14.32
C PRO A 69 7.06 -0.12 14.27
N PRO A 70 8.38 -0.40 14.22
CA PRO A 70 8.97 -1.73 14.11
C PRO A 70 8.34 -2.83 14.98
N GLU A 71 8.03 -2.50 16.23
CA GLU A 71 7.54 -3.40 17.27
C GLU A 71 6.03 -3.64 17.20
N LYS A 72 5.29 -2.82 16.46
CA LYS A 72 3.83 -2.92 16.38
C LYS A 72 3.39 -3.95 15.36
N GLY A 73 2.62 -4.93 15.83
CA GLY A 73 1.99 -5.92 14.97
C GLY A 73 1.10 -5.28 13.90
N ARG A 74 1.27 -5.73 12.65
CA ARG A 74 0.47 -5.34 11.49
C ARG A 74 0.03 -6.56 10.68
N HIS A 75 -0.67 -6.31 9.57
CA HIS A 75 -1.21 -7.36 8.71
C HIS A 75 -0.12 -8.30 8.21
N SER A 76 -0.24 -9.60 8.49
CA SER A 76 0.88 -10.54 8.31
C SER A 76 1.33 -10.73 6.86
N ASN A 77 0.45 -10.48 5.88
CA ASN A 77 0.80 -10.56 4.45
C ASN A 77 1.66 -9.39 3.96
N THR A 78 1.98 -8.41 4.80
CA THR A 78 2.93 -7.34 4.45
C THR A 78 4.38 -7.77 4.63
N TYR A 79 4.67 -8.69 5.56
CA TYR A 79 6.05 -8.98 5.99
C TYR A 79 6.94 -9.58 4.92
N ALA A 80 6.37 -10.19 3.89
CA ALA A 80 7.11 -10.76 2.77
C ALA A 80 7.33 -9.77 1.62
N SER A 81 6.98 -8.48 1.80
CA SER A 81 7.24 -7.44 0.82
C SER A 81 8.48 -6.61 1.20
N PRO A 82 9.29 -6.16 0.22
CA PRO A 82 10.45 -5.31 0.48
C PRO A 82 10.10 -4.06 1.29
N GLY A 83 10.96 -3.69 2.25
CA GLY A 83 10.74 -2.55 3.15
C GLY A 83 9.57 -2.71 4.13
N LEU A 84 8.88 -3.85 4.13
CA LEU A 84 7.74 -4.15 5.01
C LEU A 84 8.00 -5.38 5.90
N ALA A 85 9.25 -5.85 6.00
CA ALA A 85 9.64 -6.98 6.82
C ALA A 85 9.39 -6.74 8.33
N LYS A 86 9.36 -7.82 9.12
CA LYS A 86 9.23 -7.69 10.58
C LYS A 86 10.40 -6.88 11.13
N GLY A 87 10.12 -5.93 12.02
CA GLY A 87 11.13 -5.00 12.54
C GLY A 87 11.31 -3.74 11.69
N GLU A 88 10.68 -3.64 10.52
CA GLU A 88 10.63 -2.40 9.74
C GLU A 88 9.41 -1.57 10.10
N ALA A 89 9.55 -0.24 10.07
CA ALA A 89 8.44 0.69 10.16
C ALA A 89 7.61 0.67 8.87
N ALA A 90 6.30 0.81 9.00
CA ALA A 90 5.37 0.80 7.86
C ALA A 90 4.32 1.88 8.03
N VAL A 91 3.69 2.26 6.93
CA VAL A 91 2.51 3.14 6.94
C VAL A 91 1.35 2.45 6.27
N ARG A 92 0.20 2.54 6.94
CA ARG A 92 -1.09 2.15 6.39
C ARG A 92 -1.79 3.39 5.86
N LEU A 93 -2.09 3.39 4.57
CA LEU A 93 -2.92 4.39 3.91
C LEU A 93 -4.33 3.86 3.73
N LYS A 94 -5.32 4.73 3.90
CA LYS A 94 -6.72 4.44 3.58
C LYS A 94 -7.16 5.33 2.43
N ILE A 95 -7.44 4.72 1.27
CA ILE A 95 -7.83 5.43 0.04
C ILE A 95 -9.35 5.37 -0.13
N ASN A 96 -10.01 6.51 0.01
CA ASN A 96 -11.48 6.62 0.08
C ASN A 96 -12.10 7.13 -1.22
N ASN A 97 -11.36 7.88 -2.04
CA ASN A 97 -11.90 8.52 -3.24
C ASN A 97 -10.85 8.62 -4.36
N GLN A 98 -11.28 9.12 -5.52
CA GLN A 98 -10.42 9.24 -6.70
C GLN A 98 -9.27 10.24 -6.49
N TYR A 99 -9.50 11.36 -5.79
CA TYR A 99 -8.47 12.36 -5.55
C TYR A 99 -7.30 11.78 -4.73
N GLU A 100 -7.60 11.03 -3.68
CA GLU A 100 -6.61 10.30 -2.88
C GLU A 100 -5.89 9.21 -3.70
N LEU A 101 -6.59 8.53 -4.62
CA LEU A 101 -6.00 7.55 -5.51
C LEU A 101 -5.02 8.20 -6.51
N ASP A 102 -5.37 9.37 -7.05
CA ASP A 102 -4.51 10.13 -7.96
C ASP A 102 -3.27 10.66 -7.21
N GLU A 103 -3.43 11.05 -5.94
CA GLU A 103 -2.33 11.46 -5.07
C GLU A 103 -1.38 10.29 -4.77
N LEU A 104 -1.92 9.10 -4.50
CA LEU A 104 -1.13 7.87 -4.38
C LEU A 104 -0.38 7.54 -5.69
N ASN A 105 -1.04 7.66 -6.85
CA ASN A 105 -0.42 7.43 -8.15
C ASN A 105 0.79 8.35 -8.35
N ARG A 106 0.63 9.65 -8.08
CA ARG A 106 1.72 10.63 -8.20
C ARG A 106 2.88 10.23 -7.31
N TYR A 107 2.61 9.99 -6.02
CA TYR A 107 3.62 9.60 -5.03
C TYR A 107 4.43 8.36 -5.44
N LEU A 108 3.77 7.35 -6.02
CA LEU A 108 4.44 6.08 -6.35
C LEU A 108 5.17 6.10 -7.70
N PHE A 109 4.73 6.90 -8.67
CA PHE A 109 5.12 6.70 -10.07
C PHE A 109 5.45 7.96 -10.87
N GLU A 110 5.18 9.16 -10.36
CA GLU A 110 5.35 10.40 -11.13
C GLU A 110 6.36 11.38 -10.51
N PHE A 111 7.03 10.98 -9.43
CA PHE A 111 8.15 11.70 -8.81
C PHE A 111 9.46 10.93 -8.97
#